data_AF-A0A0Q6K8H6-F1
#
_entry.id   AF-A0A0Q6K8H6-F1
#
_cell.length_a   1.000
_cell.length_b   1.000
_cell.length_c   1.000
_cell.angle_alpha   90.00
_cell.angle_beta   90.00
_cell.angle_gamma   90.00
#
_symmetry.space_group_name_H-M   'P 1'
#
loop_
_entity.id
_entity.type
_entity.pdbx_description
1 polymer ?
#
loop_
_entity_poly.entity_id
_entity_poly.type
_entity_poly.pdbx_seq_one_letter_code
_entity_poly.pdbx_strand_id
1 'polypeptide(L)'
;MFRGAIEYIGEDTVSGWVYSPDAAVKGRVLLAFAGDECVGSGKVATLRQDLKEAGLGDGYCGFSFALRPRAETEAPITIRFEGTDAVLLPPDSDLVRRLQPPRLLSQEEFELRLAQLDWQSEHAVLKSSEFVLLRDLLTAGYCSRDLPGTGQGAKLLEEALGAYRAILSLAMQAHVDVTSLTSDGNLIASLGRVPEHGGFAPIVALVSEAGLALKVSRASHRKPADDGEGAASPVVPVKLRGPRMLLLDSRLSILEVLSEKGPTHLLVGRLKR
;
A
#
# COMPACT_ATOMS: atom_id res chain seq x y z
N MET A 1 -27.74 9.84 16.00
CA MET A 1 -26.46 10.39 15.46
C MET A 1 -25.79 9.30 14.63
N PHE A 2 -25.43 9.59 13.38
CA PHE A 2 -24.70 8.63 12.54
C PHE A 2 -23.24 8.52 12.98
N ARG A 3 -22.73 7.30 13.02
CA ARG A 3 -21.31 6.95 13.18
C ARG A 3 -20.87 6.21 11.93
N GLY A 4 -19.61 6.33 11.56
CA GLY A 4 -19.09 5.58 10.42
C GLY A 4 -17.66 5.97 10.13
N ALA A 5 -17.05 5.22 9.22
CA ALA A 5 -15.73 5.49 8.71
C ALA A 5 -15.69 5.16 7.22
N ILE A 6 -15.01 6.01 6.46
CA ILE A 6 -14.53 5.66 5.13
C ILE A 6 -13.21 4.95 5.33
N GLU A 7 -13.12 3.70 4.91
CA GLU A 7 -11.94 2.85 5.13
C GLU A 7 -11.07 2.78 3.87
N TYR A 8 -11.64 3.01 2.69
CA TYR A 8 -10.91 2.96 1.43
C TYR A 8 -11.50 3.93 0.41
N ILE A 9 -10.63 4.66 -0.29
CA ILE A 9 -10.94 5.45 -1.48
C ILE A 9 -9.88 5.12 -2.53
N GLY A 10 -10.28 4.42 -3.59
CA GLY A 10 -9.49 4.17 -4.79
C GLY A 10 -9.80 5.16 -5.91
N GLU A 11 -9.25 4.92 -7.09
CA GLU A 11 -9.53 5.74 -8.29
C GLU A 11 -10.97 5.61 -8.77
N ASP A 12 -11.57 4.42 -8.61
CA ASP A 12 -12.88 4.07 -9.15
C ASP A 12 -13.84 3.49 -8.10
N THR A 13 -13.46 3.46 -6.82
CA THR A 13 -14.19 2.73 -5.77
C THR A 13 -14.07 3.42 -4.42
N VAL A 14 -15.12 3.38 -3.61
CA VAL A 14 -15.10 3.79 -2.20
C VAL A 14 -15.77 2.73 -1.33
N SER A 15 -15.22 2.51 -0.13
CA SER A 15 -15.82 1.59 0.84
C SER A 15 -15.63 2.04 2.29
N GLY A 16 -16.46 1.47 3.17
CA GLY A 16 -16.47 1.77 4.59
C GLY A 16 -17.70 1.23 5.28
N TRP A 17 -18.06 1.82 6.42
CA TRP A 17 -19.25 1.46 7.18
C TRP A 17 -19.94 2.68 7.79
N VAL A 18 -21.24 2.52 8.04
CA VAL A 18 -22.08 3.51 8.69
C VAL A 18 -23.10 2.83 9.58
N TYR A 19 -23.32 3.38 10.77
CA TYR A 19 -24.21 2.89 11.80
C TYR A 19 -24.97 4.06 12.43
N SER A 20 -26.20 3.83 12.88
CA SER A 20 -26.92 4.75 13.76
C SER A 20 -27.68 3.94 14.80
N PRO A 21 -27.61 4.29 16.10
CA PRO A 21 -28.46 3.67 17.10
C PRO A 21 -29.94 4.07 16.92
N ASP A 22 -30.19 5.23 16.31
CA ASP A 22 -31.52 5.84 16.22
C ASP A 22 -32.23 5.55 14.88
N ALA A 23 -31.54 4.93 13.92
CA ALA A 23 -32.08 4.72 12.58
C ALA A 23 -31.49 3.48 11.88
N ALA A 24 -32.35 2.71 11.20
CA ALA A 24 -31.89 1.63 10.34
C ALA A 24 -31.12 2.20 9.13
N VAL A 25 -29.86 1.78 8.99
CA VAL A 25 -28.98 2.19 7.88
C VAL A 25 -29.03 1.21 6.72
N LYS A 26 -29.35 -0.05 6.98
CA LYS A 26 -29.43 -1.12 5.98
C LYS A 26 -30.40 -0.76 4.86
N GLY A 27 -29.94 -0.90 3.63
CA GLY A 27 -30.69 -0.62 2.40
C GLY A 27 -30.75 0.86 2.01
N ARG A 28 -30.29 1.78 2.87
CA ARG A 28 -30.24 3.20 2.53
C ARG A 28 -29.15 3.49 1.49
N VAL A 29 -29.39 4.49 0.66
CA VAL A 29 -28.48 4.94 -0.39
C VAL A 29 -27.52 5.98 0.17
N LEU A 30 -26.24 5.79 -0.11
CA LEU A 30 -25.16 6.73 0.10
C LEU A 30 -24.76 7.32 -1.25
N LEU A 31 -24.43 8.60 -1.24
CA LEU A 31 -23.93 9.38 -2.36
C LEU A 31 -22.52 9.87 -2.03
N ALA A 32 -21.58 9.70 -2.96
CA ALA A 32 -20.23 10.26 -2.86
C ALA A 32 -20.15 11.56 -3.65
N PHE A 33 -19.61 12.60 -3.03
CA PHE A 33 -19.46 13.93 -3.62
C PHE A 33 -17.99 14.36 -3.64
N ALA A 34 -17.56 14.89 -4.78
CA ALA A 34 -16.30 15.61 -4.94
C ALA A 34 -16.61 17.11 -5.05
N GLY A 35 -16.49 17.85 -3.94
CA GLY A 35 -17.07 19.19 -3.85
C GLY A 35 -18.60 19.12 -3.95
N ASP A 36 -19.17 19.71 -5.02
CA ASP A 36 -20.61 19.72 -5.28
C ASP A 36 -21.05 18.66 -6.32
N GLU A 37 -20.10 17.94 -6.93
CA GLU A 37 -20.40 16.94 -7.95
C GLU A 37 -20.63 15.55 -7.34
N CYS A 38 -21.77 14.93 -7.64
CA CYS A 38 -22.04 13.54 -7.26
C CYS A 38 -21.26 12.59 -8.18
N VAL A 39 -20.26 11.92 -7.62
CA VAL A 39 -19.33 11.04 -8.35
C VAL A 39 -19.65 9.56 -8.17
N GLY A 40 -20.58 9.18 -7.29
CA GLY A 40 -20.94 7.77 -7.11
C GLY A 40 -22.09 7.57 -6.13
N SER A 41 -22.67 6.38 -6.14
CA SER A 41 -23.75 6.02 -5.22
C SER A 41 -23.79 4.52 -4.94
N GLY A 42 -24.18 4.13 -3.73
CA GLY A 42 -24.33 2.73 -3.36
C GLY A 42 -25.21 2.52 -2.13
N LYS A 43 -25.62 1.28 -1.89
CA LYS A 43 -26.45 0.94 -0.73
C LYS A 43 -25.61 0.41 0.42
N VAL A 44 -26.05 0.68 1.65
CA VAL A 44 -25.53 0.02 2.85
C VAL A 44 -26.11 -1.38 2.94
N ALA A 45 -25.38 -2.39 2.52
CA ALA A 45 -25.88 -3.76 2.45
C ALA A 45 -24.83 -4.82 2.79
N THR A 46 -23.59 -4.43 3.04
CA THR A 46 -22.50 -5.37 3.31
C THR A 46 -22.50 -5.77 4.77
N LEU A 47 -22.44 -7.07 5.03
CA LEU A 47 -22.31 -7.63 6.38
C LEU A 47 -20.88 -7.43 6.90
N ARG A 48 -20.76 -6.82 8.08
CA ARG A 48 -19.53 -6.64 8.84
C ARG A 48 -19.61 -7.45 10.13
N GLN A 49 -18.99 -8.63 10.10
CA GLN A 49 -19.04 -9.59 11.20
C GLN A 49 -18.34 -9.05 12.45
N ASP A 50 -17.23 -8.35 12.27
CA ASP A 50 -16.50 -7.61 13.30
C ASP A 50 -17.37 -6.57 14.01
N LEU A 51 -18.16 -5.78 13.27
CA LEU A 51 -19.04 -4.77 13.85
C LEU A 51 -20.28 -5.38 14.51
N LYS A 52 -20.78 -6.49 13.98
CA LYS A 52 -21.84 -7.29 14.61
C LYS A 52 -21.39 -7.83 15.97
N GLU A 53 -20.18 -8.38 16.03
CA GLU A 53 -19.57 -8.89 17.27
C GLU A 53 -19.31 -7.77 18.29
N ALA A 54 -19.01 -6.55 17.80
CA ALA A 54 -18.93 -5.35 18.63
C ALA A 54 -20.30 -4.79 19.10
N GLY A 55 -21.42 -5.43 18.74
CA GLY A 55 -22.77 -5.02 19.15
C GLY A 55 -23.35 -3.84 18.35
N LEU A 56 -22.79 -3.51 17.19
CA LEU A 56 -23.27 -2.42 16.34
C LEU A 56 -24.35 -2.92 15.35
N GLY A 57 -25.59 -2.90 15.79
CA GLY A 57 -26.76 -3.21 14.95
C GLY A 57 -26.83 -4.69 14.52
N ASP A 58 -27.37 -4.96 13.33
CA ASP A 58 -27.51 -6.32 12.77
C ASP A 58 -26.27 -6.77 11.96
N GLY A 59 -25.21 -5.97 11.95
CA GLY A 59 -24.00 -6.16 11.16
C GLY A 59 -24.08 -5.66 9.71
N TYR A 60 -25.27 -5.34 9.18
CA TYR A 60 -25.43 -4.86 7.79
C TYR A 60 -25.24 -3.34 7.72
N CYS A 61 -24.00 -2.93 7.94
CA CYS A 61 -23.60 -1.52 8.05
C CYS A 61 -22.48 -1.14 7.07
N GLY A 62 -21.94 -2.10 6.32
CA GLY A 62 -20.90 -1.85 5.32
C GLY A 62 -21.47 -1.35 4.00
N PHE A 63 -20.67 -0.57 3.28
CA PHE A 63 -20.91 -0.14 1.90
C PHE A 63 -19.64 -0.28 1.06
N SER A 64 -19.82 -0.55 -0.23
CA SER A 64 -18.78 -0.48 -1.25
C SER A 64 -19.45 -0.19 -2.59
N PHE A 65 -19.02 0.86 -3.28
CA PHE A 65 -19.59 1.23 -4.58
C PHE A 65 -18.59 1.96 -5.47
N ALA A 66 -18.86 1.91 -6.77
CA ALA A 66 -18.01 2.52 -7.78
C ALA A 66 -18.15 4.05 -7.79
N LEU A 67 -17.03 4.71 -8.05
CA LEU A 67 -16.90 6.13 -8.36
C LEU A 67 -16.71 6.31 -9.86
N ARG A 68 -17.23 7.40 -10.41
CA ARG A 68 -16.98 7.81 -11.77
C ARG A 68 -15.52 8.30 -11.90
N PRO A 69 -14.85 8.00 -13.02
CA PRO A 69 -13.53 8.56 -13.32
C PRO A 69 -13.57 10.08 -13.24
N ARG A 70 -12.63 10.65 -12.48
CA ARG A 70 -12.58 12.09 -12.21
C ARG A 70 -11.47 12.75 -13.02
N ALA A 71 -11.77 13.91 -13.60
CA ALA A 71 -10.74 14.82 -14.09
C ALA A 71 -10.03 15.46 -12.88
N GLU A 72 -8.73 15.19 -12.72
CA GLU A 72 -7.70 15.78 -11.83
C GLU A 72 -8.10 16.85 -10.78
N THR A 73 -9.13 16.58 -9.99
CA THR A 73 -9.68 17.56 -9.06
C THR A 73 -9.24 17.13 -7.65
N GLU A 74 -8.59 18.04 -6.89
CA GLU A 74 -7.99 17.75 -5.57
C GLU A 74 -9.01 17.73 -4.42
N ALA A 75 -10.28 18.06 -4.69
CA ALA A 75 -11.30 18.17 -3.65
C ALA A 75 -11.53 16.82 -2.91
N PRO A 76 -11.69 16.84 -1.58
CA PRO A 76 -11.91 15.62 -0.80
C PRO A 76 -13.26 14.98 -1.13
N ILE A 77 -13.32 13.66 -1.09
CA ILE A 77 -14.58 12.92 -1.22
C ILE A 77 -15.35 13.00 0.10
N THR A 78 -16.61 13.39 0.02
CA THR A 78 -17.57 13.34 1.14
C THR A 78 -18.68 12.34 0.83
N ILE A 79 -19.13 11.58 1.82
CA ILE A 79 -20.25 10.65 1.66
C ILE A 79 -21.46 11.17 2.45
N ARG A 80 -22.63 11.13 1.84
CA ARG A 80 -23.90 11.58 2.44
C ARG A 80 -25.00 10.57 2.20
N PHE A 81 -25.99 10.49 3.09
CA PHE A 81 -27.20 9.75 2.76
C PHE A 81 -28.04 10.53 1.75
N GLU A 82 -28.59 9.82 0.78
CA GLU A 82 -29.54 10.39 -0.18
C GLU A 82 -30.71 11.07 0.56
N GLY A 83 -31.05 12.28 0.12
CA GLY A 83 -32.12 13.09 0.71
C GLY A 83 -31.80 13.70 2.07
N THR A 84 -30.53 13.70 2.49
CA THR A 84 -30.13 14.32 3.78
C THR A 84 -28.81 15.08 3.65
N ASP A 85 -28.62 16.06 4.54
CA ASP A 85 -27.33 16.73 4.75
C ASP A 85 -26.44 16.01 5.77
N ALA A 86 -26.80 14.78 6.15
CA ALA A 86 -25.99 13.99 7.08
C ALA A 86 -24.71 13.53 6.37
N VAL A 87 -23.62 14.25 6.62
CA VAL A 87 -22.29 13.94 6.10
C VAL A 87 -21.63 12.90 7.00
N LEU A 88 -21.17 11.81 6.41
CA LEU A 88 -20.12 10.97 6.99
C LEU A 88 -18.81 11.74 6.83
N LEU A 89 -18.52 12.57 7.84
CA LEU A 89 -17.23 13.26 7.90
C LEU A 89 -16.14 12.22 8.17
N PRO A 90 -15.00 12.29 7.46
CA PRO A 90 -13.83 11.52 7.87
C PRO A 90 -13.46 11.91 9.31
N PRO A 91 -13.09 10.96 10.19
CA PRO A 91 -12.32 11.32 11.38
C PRO A 91 -10.99 11.89 10.87
N ASP A 92 -10.82 13.20 11.02
CA ASP A 92 -9.69 14.00 10.51
C ASP A 92 -9.40 13.84 9.00
N SER A 93 -9.46 14.95 8.26
CA SER A 93 -9.02 15.05 6.87
C SER A 93 -7.55 14.63 6.63
N ASP A 94 -6.81 14.37 7.71
CA ASP A 94 -5.48 13.81 7.71
C ASP A 94 -5.44 12.28 7.47
N LEU A 95 -6.58 11.57 7.57
CA LEU A 95 -6.71 10.12 7.27
C LEU A 95 -6.99 9.83 5.78
N VAL A 96 -7.63 10.74 5.04
CA VAL A 96 -7.81 10.59 3.58
C VAL A 96 -6.45 10.61 2.85
N ARG A 97 -5.48 11.36 3.39
CA ARG A 97 -4.09 11.34 2.92
C ARG A 97 -3.34 10.05 3.32
N ARG A 98 -3.86 9.30 4.31
CA ARG A 98 -3.26 8.05 4.85
C ARG A 98 -3.76 6.78 4.16
N LEU A 99 -4.80 6.87 3.34
CA LEU A 99 -5.45 5.72 2.68
C LEU A 99 -5.42 5.78 1.14
N GLN A 100 -4.80 6.80 0.54
CA GLN A 100 -4.51 6.72 -0.88
C GLN A 100 -3.53 5.56 -1.12
N PRO A 101 -3.77 4.66 -2.09
CA PRO A 101 -2.72 3.76 -2.54
C PRO A 101 -1.49 4.61 -2.86
N PRO A 102 -0.28 4.13 -2.53
CA PRO A 102 0.91 4.94 -2.72
C PRO A 102 0.95 5.42 -4.17
N ARG A 103 0.93 6.76 -4.36
CA ARG A 103 0.85 7.38 -5.69
C ARG A 103 1.94 6.81 -6.59
N LEU A 104 1.58 6.33 -7.78
CA LEU A 104 2.55 5.89 -8.78
C LEU A 104 3.57 7.01 -9.02
N LEU A 105 4.84 6.63 -9.12
CA LEU A 105 5.92 7.58 -9.38
C LEU A 105 5.72 8.19 -10.77
N SER A 106 5.63 9.51 -10.86
CA SER A 106 5.60 10.20 -12.16
C SER A 106 6.93 10.08 -12.89
N GLN A 107 6.92 10.33 -14.21
CA GLN A 107 8.13 10.30 -15.02
C GLN A 107 9.16 11.32 -14.54
N GLU A 108 8.74 12.54 -14.24
CA GLU A 108 9.60 13.61 -13.72
C GLU A 108 10.23 13.24 -12.36
N GLU A 109 9.43 12.71 -11.42
CA GLU A 109 9.94 12.27 -10.11
C GLU A 109 10.92 11.10 -10.26
N PHE A 110 10.68 10.20 -11.22
CA PHE A 110 11.58 9.10 -11.51
C PHE A 110 12.93 9.62 -12.01
N GLU A 111 12.94 10.50 -13.01
CA GLU A 111 14.17 11.07 -13.58
C GLU A 111 14.96 11.85 -12.54
N LEU A 112 14.27 12.67 -11.72
CA LEU A 112 14.90 13.41 -10.63
C LEU A 112 15.58 12.49 -9.62
N ARG A 113 14.90 11.41 -9.20
CA ARG A 113 15.47 10.44 -8.25
C ARG A 113 16.63 9.65 -8.85
N LEU A 114 16.57 9.32 -10.14
CA LEU A 114 17.66 8.62 -10.80
C LEU A 114 18.90 9.52 -10.87
N ALA A 115 18.74 10.77 -11.31
CA ALA A 115 19.82 11.75 -11.35
C ALA A 115 20.42 12.00 -9.95
N GLN A 116 19.59 12.02 -8.90
CA GLN A 116 20.06 12.13 -7.53
C GLN A 116 20.93 10.93 -7.12
N LEU A 117 20.53 9.70 -7.46
CA LEU A 117 21.34 8.50 -7.16
C LEU A 117 22.67 8.50 -7.91
N ASP A 118 22.66 8.90 -9.19
CA ASP A 118 23.87 9.01 -10.00
C ASP A 118 24.83 10.04 -9.38
N TRP A 119 24.32 11.24 -9.05
CA TRP A 119 25.10 12.28 -8.38
C TRP A 119 25.70 11.80 -7.06
N GLN A 120 24.92 11.11 -6.22
CA GLN A 120 25.38 10.56 -4.94
C GLN A 120 26.46 9.49 -5.11
N SER A 121 26.38 8.67 -6.16
CA SER A 121 27.40 7.68 -6.49
C SER A 121 28.69 8.35 -6.97
N GLU A 122 28.60 9.36 -7.83
CA GLU A 122 29.75 10.10 -8.35
C GLU A 122 30.54 10.83 -7.25
N HIS A 123 29.85 11.32 -6.22
CA HIS A 123 30.44 12.03 -5.09
C HIS A 123 30.79 11.12 -3.90
N ALA A 124 30.78 9.79 -4.09
CA ALA A 124 31.08 8.79 -3.07
C ALA A 124 30.23 8.88 -1.79
N VAL A 125 29.02 9.45 -1.90
CA VAL A 125 28.02 9.47 -0.81
C VAL A 125 27.41 8.08 -0.66
N LEU A 126 27.24 7.35 -1.77
CA LEU A 126 26.76 5.98 -1.82
C LEU A 126 27.90 5.01 -2.18
N LYS A 127 27.94 3.85 -1.52
CA LYS A 127 28.79 2.74 -1.98
C LYS A 127 28.22 2.17 -3.27
N SER A 128 29.09 1.58 -4.11
CA SER A 128 28.67 0.99 -5.39
C SER A 128 27.57 -0.06 -5.24
N SER A 129 27.61 -0.87 -4.17
CA SER A 129 26.56 -1.87 -3.90
C SER A 129 25.23 -1.26 -3.45
N GLU A 130 25.26 -0.12 -2.77
CA GLU A 130 24.06 0.62 -2.35
C GLU A 130 23.43 1.34 -3.55
N PHE A 131 24.25 1.95 -4.40
CA PHE A 131 23.80 2.55 -5.65
C PHE A 131 23.07 1.54 -6.55
N VAL A 132 23.68 0.37 -6.83
CA VAL A 132 23.06 -0.67 -7.65
C VAL A 132 21.73 -1.12 -7.04
N LEU A 133 21.69 -1.33 -5.73
CA LEU A 133 20.48 -1.76 -5.03
C LEU A 133 19.35 -0.73 -5.15
N LEU A 134 19.64 0.55 -4.88
CA LEU A 134 18.64 1.62 -4.94
C LEU A 134 18.20 1.89 -6.38
N ARG A 135 19.12 1.81 -7.35
CA ARG A 135 18.81 1.95 -8.77
C ARG A 135 17.92 0.82 -9.26
N ASP A 136 18.20 -0.43 -8.88
CA ASP A 136 17.37 -1.58 -9.26
C ASP A 136 15.98 -1.49 -8.63
N LEU A 137 15.89 -1.10 -7.35
CA LEU A 137 14.62 -0.85 -6.69
C LEU A 137 13.85 0.28 -7.38
N LEU A 138 14.52 1.36 -7.73
CA LEU A 138 13.90 2.46 -8.47
C LEU A 138 13.40 1.97 -9.82
N THR A 139 14.24 1.30 -10.63
CA THR A 139 13.97 0.89 -12.04
C THR A 139 13.03 -0.29 -12.19
N ALA A 140 13.28 -1.39 -11.48
CA ALA A 140 12.46 -2.59 -11.57
C ALA A 140 11.30 -2.60 -10.58
N GLY A 141 11.39 -1.80 -9.50
CA GLY A 141 10.45 -1.81 -8.38
C GLY A 141 10.71 -2.95 -7.38
N TYR A 142 11.78 -3.72 -7.58
CA TYR A 142 12.21 -4.75 -6.66
C TYR A 142 13.71 -5.02 -6.78
N CYS A 143 14.32 -5.51 -5.70
CA CYS A 143 15.68 -6.04 -5.73
C CYS A 143 15.90 -7.08 -4.62
N SER A 144 16.80 -8.03 -4.85
CA SER A 144 17.16 -9.04 -3.84
C SER A 144 18.48 -8.67 -3.18
N ARG A 145 18.57 -8.90 -1.87
CA ARG A 145 19.79 -8.73 -1.10
C ARG A 145 20.10 -9.99 -0.29
N ASP A 146 21.36 -10.40 -0.34
CA ASP A 146 21.90 -11.42 0.54
C ASP A 146 22.03 -10.89 1.97
N LEU A 147 21.56 -11.66 2.95
CA LEU A 147 21.78 -11.36 4.36
C LEU A 147 23.12 -11.99 4.80
N PRO A 148 23.90 -11.29 5.63
CA PRO A 148 25.29 -11.69 5.94
C PRO A 148 25.39 -12.95 6.81
N GLY A 149 24.32 -13.41 7.45
CA GLY A 149 24.34 -14.59 8.31
C GLY A 149 23.76 -15.85 7.69
N THR A 150 24.21 -17.00 8.21
CA THR A 150 23.56 -18.30 8.04
C THR A 150 22.47 -18.53 9.08
N GLY A 151 21.97 -17.46 9.70
CA GLY A 151 20.95 -17.53 10.74
C GLY A 151 19.67 -18.17 10.24
N GLN A 152 18.97 -18.85 11.14
CA GLN A 152 17.62 -19.38 10.93
C GLN A 152 16.71 -18.80 12.01
N GLY A 153 15.40 -18.80 11.78
CA GLY A 153 14.42 -18.27 12.73
C GLY A 153 14.63 -16.80 13.06
N ALA A 154 14.52 -16.50 14.35
CA ALA A 154 14.60 -15.14 14.90
C ALA A 154 15.90 -14.39 14.53
N LYS A 155 17.04 -15.09 14.41
CA LYS A 155 18.31 -14.45 14.07
C LYS A 155 18.31 -13.91 12.64
N LEU A 156 17.73 -14.67 11.69
CA LEU A 156 17.58 -14.22 10.31
C LEU A 156 16.71 -12.96 10.25
N LEU A 157 15.61 -12.96 11.01
CA LEU A 157 14.69 -11.83 11.09
C LEU A 157 15.36 -10.58 11.67
N GLU A 158 16.16 -10.71 12.72
CA GLU A 158 16.90 -9.60 13.33
C GLU A 158 17.91 -8.98 12.34
N GLU A 159 18.69 -9.82 11.65
CA GLU A 159 19.63 -9.38 10.62
C GLU A 159 18.90 -8.67 9.47
N ALA A 160 17.75 -9.20 9.05
CA ALA A 160 16.93 -8.61 8.00
C ALA A 160 16.35 -7.25 8.43
N LEU A 161 15.86 -7.12 9.68
CA LEU A 161 15.36 -5.87 10.23
C LEU A 161 16.45 -4.79 10.25
N GLY A 162 17.67 -5.14 10.66
CA GLY A 162 18.82 -4.24 10.66
C GLY A 162 19.20 -3.80 9.24
N ALA A 163 19.33 -4.75 8.31
CA ALA A 163 19.66 -4.47 6.91
C ALA A 163 18.59 -3.61 6.23
N TYR A 164 17.32 -3.92 6.44
CA TYR A 164 16.19 -3.18 5.89
C TYR A 164 16.12 -1.75 6.42
N ARG A 165 16.32 -1.55 7.74
CA ARG A 165 16.38 -0.21 8.35
C ARG A 165 17.48 0.64 7.73
N ALA A 166 18.67 0.08 7.50
CA ALA A 166 19.77 0.80 6.89
C ALA A 166 19.43 1.27 5.46
N ILE A 167 18.82 0.38 4.65
CA ILE A 167 18.42 0.68 3.28
C ILE A 167 17.31 1.73 3.24
N LEU A 168 16.30 1.60 4.10
CA LEU A 168 15.22 2.57 4.20
C LEU A 168 15.72 3.94 4.60
N SER A 169 16.61 4.00 5.59
CA SER A 169 17.17 5.28 6.05
C SER A 169 17.97 5.95 4.94
N LEU A 170 18.68 5.16 4.14
CA LEU A 170 19.42 5.64 2.99
C LEU A 170 18.51 6.13 1.86
N ALA A 171 17.51 5.33 1.48
CA ALA A 171 16.58 5.64 0.41
C ALA A 171 15.71 6.87 0.71
N MET A 172 15.28 7.00 1.97
CA MET A 172 14.36 8.06 2.40
C MET A 172 15.09 9.28 2.98
N GLN A 173 16.40 9.19 3.21
CA GLN A 173 17.21 10.21 3.90
C GLN A 173 16.59 10.66 5.23
N ALA A 174 15.98 9.71 5.95
CA ALA A 174 15.19 9.96 7.15
C ALA A 174 15.38 8.84 8.16
N HIS A 175 15.08 9.12 9.44
CA HIS A 175 15.01 8.07 10.46
C HIS A 175 13.73 7.25 10.30
N VAL A 176 13.88 5.93 10.25
CA VAL A 176 12.78 5.01 10.00
C VAL A 176 12.68 3.99 11.13
N ASP A 177 11.49 3.83 11.69
CA ASP A 177 11.18 2.70 12.56
C ASP A 177 10.74 1.53 11.71
N VAL A 178 11.22 0.33 12.02
CA VAL A 178 10.91 -0.87 11.25
C VAL A 178 10.21 -1.86 12.14
N THR A 179 9.11 -2.43 11.65
CA THR A 179 8.37 -3.52 12.29
C THR A 179 8.23 -4.71 11.33
N SER A 180 8.04 -5.89 11.90
CA SER A 180 7.74 -7.11 11.16
C SER A 180 6.28 -7.51 11.35
N LEU A 181 5.67 -8.00 10.28
CA LEU A 181 4.36 -8.62 10.22
C LEU A 181 4.56 -10.04 9.68
N THR A 182 3.91 -11.03 10.28
CA THR A 182 3.96 -12.40 9.77
C THR A 182 2.80 -12.62 8.80
N SER A 183 3.08 -13.21 7.64
CA SER A 183 2.06 -13.64 6.66
C SER A 183 1.42 -14.93 7.14
N ASP A 184 0.10 -14.94 7.30
CA ASP A 184 -0.70 -16.15 7.62
C ASP A 184 -0.98 -16.99 6.35
N GLY A 185 -0.02 -17.09 5.44
CA GLY A 185 -0.17 -17.78 4.14
C GLY A 185 -0.98 -17.01 3.09
N ASN A 186 -1.26 -15.73 3.34
CA ASN A 186 -1.86 -14.81 2.37
C ASN A 186 -1.04 -13.51 2.30
N LEU A 187 0.09 -13.60 1.62
CA LEU A 187 1.02 -12.50 1.47
C LEU A 187 0.41 -11.29 0.74
N ILE A 188 -0.43 -11.51 -0.28
CA ILE A 188 -1.08 -10.41 -1.02
C ILE A 188 -2.00 -9.62 -0.09
N ALA A 189 -2.83 -10.31 0.71
CA ALA A 189 -3.68 -9.63 1.70
C ALA A 189 -2.85 -8.88 2.74
N SER A 190 -1.72 -9.45 3.17
CA SER A 190 -0.82 -8.81 4.14
C SER A 190 -0.18 -7.53 3.56
N LEU A 191 0.22 -7.55 2.29
CA LEU A 191 0.73 -6.38 1.58
C LEU A 191 -0.33 -5.30 1.37
N GLY A 192 -1.58 -5.71 1.11
CA GLY A 192 -2.72 -4.79 0.99
C GLY A 192 -3.01 -3.99 2.26
N ARG A 193 -2.60 -4.49 3.44
CA ARG A 193 -2.76 -3.80 4.73
C ARG A 193 -1.65 -2.79 5.04
N VAL A 194 -0.54 -2.79 4.30
CA VAL A 194 0.59 -1.87 4.56
C VAL A 194 0.19 -0.40 4.37
N PRO A 195 -0.54 -0.02 3.30
CA PRO A 195 -1.00 1.35 3.12
C PRO A 195 -2.00 1.80 4.19
N GLU A 196 -2.76 0.89 4.80
CA GLU A 196 -3.86 1.21 5.75
C GLU A 196 -3.39 1.98 7.00
N HIS A 197 -2.09 2.00 7.28
CA HIS A 197 -1.56 2.55 8.52
C HIS A 197 -0.88 3.93 8.42
N GLY A 198 -0.75 4.53 7.23
CA GLY A 198 -0.27 5.91 7.04
C GLY A 198 1.18 6.22 7.51
N GLY A 199 1.95 6.93 6.69
CA GLY A 199 3.34 7.32 7.04
C GLY A 199 4.36 6.18 6.92
N PHE A 200 4.03 5.14 6.14
CA PHE A 200 4.98 4.09 5.77
C PHE A 200 5.83 4.52 4.60
N ALA A 201 7.08 4.04 4.58
CA ALA A 201 7.93 4.14 3.42
C ALA A 201 7.32 3.31 2.26
N PRO A 202 7.46 3.75 1.00
CA PRO A 202 6.95 3.03 -0.16
C PRO A 202 7.79 1.80 -0.50
N ILE A 203 8.71 1.40 0.36
CA ILE A 203 9.56 0.22 0.20
C ILE A 203 9.18 -0.72 1.34
N VAL A 204 8.96 -1.99 1.00
CA VAL A 204 8.75 -3.09 1.95
C VAL A 204 9.80 -4.17 1.72
N ALA A 205 10.01 -5.02 2.71
CA ALA A 205 10.89 -6.17 2.56
C ALA A 205 10.18 -7.48 2.89
N LEU A 206 10.45 -8.52 2.11
CA LEU A 206 9.97 -9.87 2.36
C LEU A 206 11.16 -10.76 2.72
N VAL A 207 10.99 -11.52 3.79
CA VAL A 207 11.98 -12.49 4.28
C VAL A 207 11.26 -13.82 4.44
N SER A 208 11.79 -14.87 3.82
CA SER A 208 11.25 -16.21 3.94
C SER A 208 12.39 -17.20 4.10
N GLU A 209 12.30 -18.06 5.11
CA GLU A 209 13.31 -19.09 5.39
C GLU A 209 13.22 -20.27 4.44
N ALA A 210 12.01 -20.76 4.18
CA ALA A 210 11.79 -21.93 3.34
C ALA A 210 11.57 -21.57 1.85
N GLY A 211 11.53 -20.28 1.55
CA GLY A 211 11.59 -19.73 0.20
C GLY A 211 10.24 -19.21 -0.29
N LEU A 212 10.33 -18.21 -1.16
CA LEU A 212 9.19 -17.49 -1.72
C LEU A 212 9.36 -17.35 -3.23
N ALA A 213 8.29 -17.54 -3.99
CA ALA A 213 8.27 -17.27 -5.42
C ALA A 213 7.04 -16.44 -5.79
N LEU A 214 7.26 -15.36 -6.53
CA LEU A 214 6.24 -14.39 -6.92
C LEU A 214 6.29 -14.16 -8.44
N LYS A 215 5.17 -13.78 -9.05
CA LYS A 215 5.15 -13.08 -10.34
C LYS A 215 4.85 -11.62 -10.09
N VAL A 216 5.75 -10.75 -10.57
CA VAL A 216 5.61 -9.31 -10.44
C VAL A 216 5.59 -8.66 -11.81
N SER A 217 4.85 -7.57 -11.95
CA SER A 217 4.92 -6.72 -13.15
C SER A 217 6.01 -5.67 -12.94
N ARG A 218 7.13 -5.81 -13.64
CA ARG A 218 8.29 -4.93 -13.47
C ARG A 218 7.91 -3.48 -13.83
N ALA A 219 8.41 -2.52 -13.05
CA ALA A 219 8.18 -1.09 -13.25
C ALA A 219 6.71 -0.61 -13.11
N SER A 220 5.79 -1.48 -12.66
CA SER A 220 4.37 -1.13 -12.43
C SER A 220 4.13 -0.14 -11.29
N HIS A 221 5.17 0.19 -10.51
CA HIS A 221 5.13 1.21 -9.46
C HIS A 221 5.25 2.66 -9.99
N ARG A 222 5.33 2.83 -11.31
CA ARG A 222 5.48 4.11 -12.01
C ARG A 222 4.28 4.33 -12.92
N LYS A 223 3.99 5.60 -13.20
CA LYS A 223 3.07 5.92 -14.29
C LYS A 223 3.72 5.52 -15.62
N PRO A 224 2.98 4.89 -16.55
CA PRO A 224 3.47 4.72 -17.91
C PRO A 224 3.71 6.11 -18.53
N ALA A 225 4.69 6.22 -19.43
CA ALA A 225 4.87 7.44 -20.20
C ALA A 225 3.64 7.67 -21.08
N ASP A 226 3.23 8.93 -21.27
CA ASP A 226 2.06 9.32 -22.10
C ASP A 226 2.24 8.97 -23.60
N ASP A 227 3.44 8.53 -23.99
CA ASP A 227 3.85 8.33 -25.37
C ASP A 227 3.41 6.95 -25.91
N GLY A 228 2.10 6.78 -26.13
CA GLY A 228 1.53 5.75 -27.01
C GLY A 228 1.23 4.38 -26.38
N GLU A 229 0.14 3.77 -26.87
CA GLU A 229 -0.43 2.45 -26.52
C GLU A 229 0.27 1.67 -25.39
N GLY A 230 -0.43 1.59 -24.25
CA GLY A 230 0.01 0.95 -23.01
C GLY A 230 0.66 -0.42 -23.19
N ALA A 231 1.97 -0.40 -23.44
CA ALA A 231 2.79 -1.59 -23.46
C ALA A 231 2.71 -2.21 -22.06
N ALA A 232 2.09 -3.40 -21.97
CA ALA A 232 1.94 -4.09 -20.71
C ALA A 232 3.31 -4.30 -20.07
N SER A 233 3.47 -3.81 -18.84
CA SER A 233 4.70 -3.94 -18.07
C SER A 233 5.12 -5.42 -17.96
N PRO A 234 6.39 -5.76 -18.27
CA PRO A 234 6.81 -7.15 -18.40
C PRO A 234 6.67 -7.89 -17.09
N VAL A 235 6.03 -9.06 -17.14
CA VAL A 235 5.83 -9.93 -15.98
C VAL A 235 7.03 -10.85 -15.80
N VAL A 236 7.65 -10.81 -14.62
CA VAL A 236 8.88 -11.56 -14.33
C VAL A 236 8.68 -12.41 -13.06
N PRO A 237 9.11 -13.69 -13.07
CA PRO A 237 9.13 -14.49 -11.86
C PRO A 237 10.31 -14.09 -10.97
N VAL A 238 10.03 -13.80 -9.70
CA VAL A 238 11.03 -13.50 -8.67
C VAL A 238 11.06 -14.64 -7.67
N LYS A 239 12.26 -15.16 -7.37
CA LYS A 239 12.46 -16.28 -6.44
C LYS A 239 13.42 -15.88 -5.33
N LEU A 240 12.96 -16.04 -4.10
CA LEU A 240 13.75 -15.95 -2.89
C LEU A 240 14.16 -17.35 -2.45
N ARG A 241 15.47 -17.58 -2.31
CA ARG A 241 16.03 -18.85 -1.80
C ARG A 241 17.16 -18.53 -0.84
N GLY A 242 17.20 -19.26 0.29
CA GLY A 242 18.22 -19.05 1.32
C GLY A 242 17.99 -17.78 2.15
N PRO A 243 19.01 -17.32 2.90
CA PRO A 243 18.93 -16.15 3.78
C PRO A 243 18.97 -14.87 2.94
N ARG A 244 17.93 -14.64 2.15
CA ARG A 244 17.79 -13.47 1.28
C ARG A 244 16.59 -12.67 1.72
N MET A 245 16.68 -11.38 1.48
CA MET A 245 15.59 -10.44 1.60
C MET A 245 15.21 -9.94 0.21
N LEU A 246 13.91 -9.87 -0.08
CA LEU A 246 13.38 -9.24 -1.28
C LEU A 246 12.84 -7.87 -0.90
N LEU A 247 13.44 -6.81 -1.43
CA LEU A 247 12.93 -5.45 -1.32
C LEU A 247 11.96 -5.22 -2.47
N LEU A 248 10.83 -4.60 -2.16
CA LEU A 248 9.76 -4.30 -3.11
C LEU A 248 9.31 -2.86 -2.89
N ASP A 249 9.02 -2.15 -3.98
CA ASP A 249 8.17 -0.98 -3.90
C ASP A 249 6.73 -1.45 -3.61
N SER A 250 6.07 -0.87 -2.61
CA SER A 250 4.72 -1.27 -2.21
C SER A 250 3.66 -0.97 -3.28
N ARG A 251 4.00 -0.18 -4.29
CA ARG A 251 3.18 0.10 -5.48
C ARG A 251 3.35 -0.94 -6.58
N LEU A 252 4.32 -1.84 -6.46
CA LEU A 252 4.58 -2.86 -7.46
C LEU A 252 3.41 -3.85 -7.50
N SER A 253 2.88 -4.09 -8.70
CA SER A 253 1.84 -5.08 -8.92
C SER A 253 2.39 -6.50 -8.79
N ILE A 254 1.95 -7.20 -7.75
CA ILE A 254 2.18 -8.64 -7.57
C ILE A 254 0.96 -9.37 -8.13
N LEU A 255 1.18 -10.14 -9.19
CA LEU A 255 0.09 -10.82 -9.90
C LEU A 255 -0.25 -12.17 -9.28
N GLU A 256 0.77 -12.88 -8.78
CA GLU A 256 0.60 -14.24 -8.28
C GLU A 256 1.70 -14.61 -7.27
N VAL A 257 1.33 -15.30 -6.19
CA VAL A 257 2.27 -15.99 -5.30
C VAL A 257 2.40 -17.42 -5.81
N LEU A 258 3.53 -17.73 -6.45
CA LEU A 258 3.77 -19.05 -7.07
C LEU A 258 4.07 -20.13 -6.04
N SER A 259 4.73 -19.77 -4.93
CA SER A 259 5.03 -20.68 -3.84
C SER A 259 5.41 -19.87 -2.61
N GLU A 260 4.78 -20.18 -1.48
CA GLU A 260 5.17 -19.70 -0.17
C GLU A 260 5.43 -20.93 0.69
N LYS A 261 6.70 -21.19 1.00
CA LYS A 261 7.08 -22.33 1.85
C LYS A 261 7.41 -21.78 3.23
N GLY A 262 6.62 -22.15 4.22
CA GLY A 262 6.80 -21.71 5.60
C GLY A 262 6.40 -20.24 5.83
N PRO A 263 6.68 -19.71 7.03
CA PRO A 263 6.33 -18.34 7.37
C PRO A 263 7.15 -17.34 6.54
N THR A 264 6.45 -16.34 6.01
CA THR A 264 7.07 -15.16 5.39
C THR A 264 6.87 -13.97 6.30
N HIS A 265 7.95 -13.27 6.61
CA HIS A 265 7.91 -12.01 7.33
C HIS A 265 7.91 -10.84 6.35
N LEU A 266 6.92 -9.97 6.50
CA LEU A 266 6.80 -8.70 5.82
C LEU A 266 7.33 -7.60 6.74
N LEU A 267 8.41 -6.94 6.33
CA LEU A 267 8.99 -5.83 7.06
C LEU A 267 8.50 -4.51 6.47
N VAL A 268 8.01 -3.63 7.35
CA VAL A 268 7.45 -2.33 6.98
C VAL A 268 8.17 -1.23 7.75
N GLY A 269 8.48 -0.14 7.06
CA GLY A 269 9.16 1.02 7.65
C GLY A 269 8.20 2.18 7.83
N ARG A 270 8.19 2.81 9.00
CA ARG A 270 7.44 4.04 9.31
C ARG A 270 8.39 5.22 9.44
N LEU A 271 8.13 6.28 8.69
CA LEU A 271 8.92 7.51 8.76
C LEU A 271 8.63 8.23 10.08
N LYS A 272 9.68 8.61 10.82
CA LYS A 272 9.53 9.55 11.94
C LYS A 272 9.35 10.95 11.38
N ARG A 273 8.29 11.62 11.83
CA ARG A 273 8.12 13.07 11.63
C ARG A 273 9.03 13.84 12.57
#